data_AF-A0A1C5NWM9-F1
#
_entry.id   AF-A0A1C5NWM9-F1
#
_cell.length_a   1.000
_cell.length_b   1.000
_cell.length_c   1.000
_cell.angle_alpha   90.00
_cell.angle_beta   90.00
_cell.angle_gamma   90.00
#
_symmetry.space_group_name_H-M   'P 1'
#
loop_
_entity.id
_entity.type
_entity.pdbx_description
1 polymer ?
#
loop_
_entity_poly.entity_id
_entity_poly.type
_entity_poly.pdbx_seq_one_letter_code
_entity_poly.pdbx_strand_id
1 'polypeptide(L)'
;MPILSLVVGRLDFSNWFVALDGKHYDTLAQAQASGTAAVNFGMFLSGVLNFIIMAFVVFLIVKVMNRLFHGKEEPAAPTEKTCPFCKSKIPLEATRCPHCTSMLEIEE
;
A
#
# COMPACT_ATOMS: atom_id res chain seq x y z
N MET A 1 0.05 -11.99 -17.48
CA MET A 1 -1.30 -11.43 -17.21
C MET A 1 -1.54 -10.25 -18.16
N PRO A 2 -2.48 -10.36 -19.10
CA PRO A 2 -2.63 -9.45 -20.26
C PRO A 2 -3.01 -8.00 -19.92
N ILE A 3 -3.52 -7.71 -18.72
CA ILE A 3 -4.02 -6.36 -18.35
C ILE A 3 -2.87 -5.34 -18.20
N LEU A 4 -1.71 -5.76 -17.67
CA LEU A 4 -0.56 -4.87 -17.46
C LEU A 4 0.13 -4.47 -18.78
N SER A 5 0.11 -5.35 -19.78
CA SER A 5 0.72 -5.11 -21.09
C SER A 5 -0.02 -4.06 -21.93
N LEU A 6 -1.31 -3.82 -21.64
CA LEU A 6 -2.16 -2.93 -22.42
C LEU A 6 -2.09 -1.48 -21.91
N VAL A 7 -1.92 -1.30 -20.60
CA VAL A 7 -1.84 0.03 -19.94
C VAL A 7 -0.45 0.66 -20.07
N VAL A 8 0.62 -0.14 -20.05
CA VAL A 8 2.02 0.35 -20.06
C VAL A 8 2.53 0.62 -21.49
N GLY A 9 1.79 0.23 -22.53
CA GLY A 9 2.15 0.50 -23.93
C GLY A 9 3.38 -0.30 -24.39
N ARG A 10 3.15 -1.45 -25.04
CA ARG A 10 4.13 -2.19 -25.87
C ARG A 10 5.58 -2.30 -25.33
N LEU A 11 5.80 -2.38 -24.03
CA LEU A 11 7.11 -2.74 -23.48
C LEU A 11 7.33 -4.25 -23.61
N ASP A 12 7.70 -4.69 -24.80
CA ASP A 12 7.88 -6.10 -25.17
C ASP A 12 9.30 -6.57 -24.83
N PHE A 13 9.62 -6.62 -23.53
CA PHE A 13 10.93 -7.09 -23.05
C PHE A 13 11.13 -8.59 -23.28
N SER A 14 10.09 -9.33 -23.64
CA SER A 14 10.17 -10.77 -23.91
C SER A 14 11.24 -11.08 -24.97
N ASN A 15 11.35 -10.32 -26.05
CA ASN A 15 12.30 -10.66 -27.13
C ASN A 15 13.78 -10.34 -26.83
N TRP A 16 14.13 -9.98 -25.59
CA TRP A 16 15.53 -9.80 -25.21
C TRP A 16 16.11 -11.09 -24.62
N PHE A 17 16.73 -11.89 -25.50
CA PHE A 17 17.37 -13.15 -25.15
C PHE A 17 18.67 -13.34 -25.91
N VAL A 18 19.59 -14.08 -25.29
CA VAL A 18 20.83 -14.51 -25.92
C VAL A 18 20.78 -16.03 -26.05
N ALA A 19 20.77 -16.53 -27.29
CA ALA A 19 20.86 -17.95 -27.58
C ALA A 19 22.31 -18.43 -27.42
N LEU A 20 22.53 -19.52 -26.67
CA LEU A 20 23.87 -20.07 -26.38
C LEU A 20 24.42 -20.99 -27.50
N ASP A 21 23.72 -21.09 -28.63
CA ASP A 21 24.02 -21.98 -29.77
C ASP A 21 24.85 -21.31 -30.87
N GLY A 22 24.97 -19.98 -30.87
CA GLY A 22 25.67 -19.21 -31.89
C GLY A 22 24.82 -18.82 -33.12
N LYS A 23 23.58 -19.29 -33.24
CA LYS A 23 22.61 -18.83 -34.25
C LYS A 23 21.76 -17.68 -33.74
N HIS A 24 21.38 -16.79 -34.66
CA HIS A 24 20.40 -15.74 -34.42
C HIS A 24 18.99 -16.25 -34.68
N TYR A 25 18.10 -15.95 -33.74
CA TYR A 25 16.68 -16.24 -33.83
C TYR A 25 15.92 -14.93 -33.61
N ASP A 26 14.97 -14.61 -34.48
CA ASP A 26 14.23 -13.34 -34.42
C ASP A 26 13.22 -13.29 -33.25
N THR A 27 12.85 -14.45 -32.69
CA THR A 27 11.86 -14.53 -31.60
C THR A 27 12.19 -15.62 -30.59
N LEU A 28 11.85 -15.36 -29.32
CA LEU A 28 12.00 -16.32 -28.22
C LEU A 28 11.33 -17.66 -28.50
N ALA A 29 10.15 -17.61 -29.13
CA ALA A 29 9.36 -18.80 -29.43
C ALA A 29 10.08 -19.74 -30.41
N GLN A 30 10.88 -19.21 -31.34
CA GLN A 30 11.66 -20.03 -32.29
C GLN A 30 12.89 -20.66 -31.63
N ALA A 31 13.59 -19.93 -30.76
CA ALA A 31 14.74 -20.46 -30.02
C ALA A 31 14.35 -21.53 -28.98
N GLN A 32 13.18 -21.37 -28.33
CA GLN A 32 12.65 -22.38 -27.42
C GLN A 32 12.12 -23.61 -28.18
N ALA A 33 11.54 -23.42 -29.37
CA ALA A 33 11.07 -24.52 -30.23
C ALA A 33 12.22 -25.34 -30.84
N SER A 34 13.40 -24.75 -31.04
CA SER A 34 14.59 -25.47 -31.52
C SER A 34 15.33 -26.27 -30.43
N GLY A 35 14.81 -26.28 -29.19
CA GLY A 35 15.44 -26.98 -28.06
C GLY A 35 16.74 -26.32 -27.58
N THR A 36 17.01 -25.10 -28.02
CA THR A 36 18.23 -24.36 -27.73
C THR A 36 18.11 -23.68 -26.36
N ALA A 37 19.12 -23.84 -25.51
CA ALA A 37 19.19 -23.10 -24.26
C ALA A 37 19.37 -21.60 -24.56
N ALA A 38 18.35 -20.80 -24.26
CA ALA A 38 18.39 -19.34 -24.35
C ALA A 38 18.36 -18.74 -22.95
N VAL A 39 19.26 -17.79 -22.68
CA VAL A 39 19.22 -17.02 -21.43
C VAL A 39 18.26 -15.85 -21.64
N ASN A 40 17.09 -15.95 -21.02
CA ASN A 40 15.96 -15.03 -21.20
C ASN A 40 15.98 -13.93 -20.13
N PHE A 41 16.86 -12.94 -20.30
CA PHE A 41 16.90 -11.78 -19.42
C PHE A 41 15.60 -10.95 -19.48
N GLY A 42 14.95 -10.96 -20.64
CA GLY A 42 13.67 -10.30 -20.88
C GLY A 42 12.53 -10.72 -19.95
N MET A 43 12.38 -12.02 -19.69
CA MET A 43 11.33 -12.52 -18.80
C MET A 43 11.59 -12.16 -17.34
N PHE A 44 12.85 -12.21 -16.91
CA PHE A 44 13.22 -11.82 -15.54
C PHE A 44 12.95 -10.34 -15.29
N LEU A 45 13.39 -9.47 -16.20
CA LEU A 45 13.18 -8.03 -16.09
C LEU A 45 11.69 -7.67 -16.15
N SER A 46 10.93 -8.34 -17.03
CA SER A 46 9.48 -8.21 -17.06
C SER A 46 8.83 -8.60 -15.73
N GLY A 47 9.27 -9.69 -15.10
CA GLY A 47 8.80 -10.10 -13.77
C GLY A 47 9.08 -9.05 -12.69
N VAL A 48 10.30 -8.52 -12.65
CA VAL A 48 10.70 -7.45 -11.72
C VAL A 48 9.88 -6.18 -11.93
N LEU A 49 9.71 -5.75 -13.19
CA LEU A 49 8.91 -4.57 -13.52
C LEU A 49 7.45 -4.75 -13.13
N ASN A 50 6.85 -5.92 -13.40
CA ASN A 50 5.48 -6.21 -12.98
C ASN A 50 5.32 -6.14 -11.45
N PHE A 51 6.28 -6.67 -10.69
CA PHE A 51 6.26 -6.59 -9.23
C PHE A 51 6.32 -5.14 -8.74
N ILE A 52 7.23 -4.33 -9.29
CA ILE A 52 7.37 -2.91 -8.92
C ILE A 52 6.11 -2.11 -9.27
N ILE A 53 5.55 -2.30 -10.47
CA ILE A 53 4.33 -1.60 -10.90
C ILE A 53 3.15 -1.98 -10.01
N MET A 54 2.96 -3.27 -9.73
CA MET A 54 1.87 -3.74 -8.86
C MET A 54 2.00 -3.16 -7.44
N ALA A 55 3.21 -3.17 -6.87
CA ALA A 55 3.49 -2.57 -5.57
C ALA A 55 3.19 -1.06 -5.57
N PHE A 56 3.57 -0.35 -6.63
CA PHE A 56 3.28 1.08 -6.78
C PHE A 56 1.78 1.37 -6.88
N VAL A 57 1.02 0.57 -7.63
CA VAL A 57 -0.44 0.72 -7.74
C VAL A 57 -1.11 0.50 -6.38
N VAL A 58 -0.75 -0.57 -5.65
CA VAL A 58 -1.28 -0.84 -4.30
C VAL A 58 -0.92 0.30 -3.35
N PHE A 59 0.32 0.79 -3.40
CA PHE A 59 0.75 1.95 -2.60
C PHE A 59 -0.09 3.20 -2.88
N LEU A 60 -0.37 3.51 -4.16
CA LEU A 60 -1.22 4.64 -4.51
C LEU A 60 -2.65 4.47 -3.98
N ILE A 61 -3.22 3.26 -4.08
CA ILE A 61 -4.56 2.97 -3.54
C ILE A 61 -4.60 3.21 -2.03
N VAL A 62 -3.66 2.64 -1.27
CA VAL A 62 -3.58 2.82 0.18
C VAL A 62 -3.35 4.29 0.54
N LYS A 63 -2.50 5.01 -0.20
CA LYS A 63 -2.25 6.44 0.03
C LYS A 63 -3.50 7.29 -0.22
N VAL A 64 -4.26 7.00 -1.27
CA VAL A 64 -5.52 7.69 -1.57
C VAL A 64 -6.58 7.34 -0.52
N MET A 65 -6.71 6.07 -0.15
CA MET A 65 -7.60 5.66 0.92
C MET A 65 -7.24 6.36 2.22
N ASN A 66 -6.00 6.32 2.68
CA ASN A 66 -5.58 7.05 3.88
C ASN A 66 -5.87 8.55 3.77
N ARG A 67 -5.62 9.19 2.62
CA ARG A 67 -5.94 10.61 2.44
C ARG A 67 -7.46 10.90 2.52
N LEU A 68 -8.31 10.00 2.02
CA LEU A 68 -9.76 10.17 2.03
C LEU A 68 -10.39 9.80 3.37
N PHE A 69 -9.89 8.75 4.02
CA PHE A 69 -10.41 8.23 5.29
C PHE A 69 -9.86 8.99 6.52
N HIS A 70 -8.61 9.49 6.50
CA HIS A 70 -8.07 10.34 7.57
C HIS A 70 -8.48 11.82 7.45
N GLY A 71 -9.23 12.21 6.41
CA GLY A 71 -9.78 13.58 6.27
C GLY A 71 -10.98 13.87 7.17
N LYS A 72 -11.43 12.88 7.96
CA LYS A 72 -12.55 12.95 8.91
C LYS A 72 -12.20 12.22 10.21
N GLU A 73 -11.06 12.54 10.81
CA GLU A 73 -11.05 12.52 12.27
C GLU A 73 -11.78 13.79 12.70
N GLU A 74 -13.12 13.67 12.86
CA GLU A 74 -13.81 14.54 13.81
C GLU A 74 -12.96 14.51 15.08
N PRO A 75 -12.55 15.67 15.64
CA PRO A 75 -11.79 15.68 16.87
C PRO A 75 -12.57 14.83 17.86
N ALA A 76 -11.99 13.69 18.27
CA ALA A 76 -12.65 12.76 19.17
C ALA A 76 -13.24 13.59 20.30
N ALA A 77 -14.57 13.50 20.47
CA ALA A 77 -15.29 14.33 21.41
C ALA A 77 -14.53 14.31 22.75
N PRO A 78 -14.25 15.47 23.36
CA PRO A 78 -13.32 15.55 24.47
C PRO A 78 -13.76 14.61 25.59
N THR A 79 -13.03 13.52 25.80
CA THR A 79 -13.38 12.45 26.76
C THR A 79 -13.16 12.86 28.22
N GLU A 80 -12.60 14.06 28.43
CA GLU A 80 -12.15 14.56 29.72
C GLU A 80 -12.71 15.96 30.01
N LYS A 81 -13.27 16.14 31.22
CA LYS A 81 -13.60 17.45 31.80
C LYS A 81 -12.59 17.83 32.87
N THR A 82 -12.47 19.13 33.14
CA THR A 82 -11.63 19.61 34.25
C THR A 82 -12.45 19.65 35.53
N CYS A 83 -11.97 19.00 36.59
CA CYS A 83 -12.64 19.05 37.88
C CYS A 83 -12.65 20.49 38.45
N PRO A 84 -13.80 21.03 38.88
CA PRO A 84 -13.89 22.40 39.38
C PRO A 84 -13.08 22.63 40.67
N PHE A 85 -12.94 21.59 41.51
CA PHE A 85 -12.29 21.66 42.82
C PHE A 85 -10.76 21.53 42.74
N CYS A 86 -10.26 20.49 42.08
CA CYS A 86 -8.83 20.18 42.06
C CYS A 86 -8.13 20.44 40.72
N LYS A 87 -8.87 20.88 39.70
CA LYS A 87 -8.38 21.17 38.33
C LYS A 87 -7.68 20.00 37.62
N SER A 88 -7.81 18.77 38.14
CA SER A 88 -7.34 17.57 37.44
C SER A 88 -8.27 17.22 36.27
N LYS A 89 -7.72 16.64 35.22
CA LYS A 89 -8.50 16.06 34.11
C LYS A 89 -9.16 14.76 34.57
N ILE A 90 -10.45 14.64 34.34
CA ILE A 90 -11.29 13.51 34.79
C ILE A 90 -12.26 13.10 33.68
N PRO A 91 -12.74 11.84 33.65
CA PRO A 91 -13.72 11.40 32.66
C PRO A 91 -14.99 12.27 32.68
N LEU A 92 -15.58 12.53 31.51
CA LEU A 92 -16.82 13.32 31.38
C LEU A 92 -17.96 12.82 32.27
N GLU A 93 -18.11 11.51 32.41
CA GLU A 93 -19.22 10.87 33.16
C GLU A 93 -18.89 10.64 34.64
N ALA A 94 -17.72 11.10 35.12
CA ALA A 94 -17.34 10.89 36.51
C ALA A 94 -18.25 11.67 37.47
N THR A 95 -18.99 10.94 38.32
CA THR A 95 -19.80 11.46 39.45
C THR A 95 -18.95 11.80 40.67
N ARG A 96 -17.74 11.23 40.77
CA ARG A 96 -16.79 11.50 41.86
C ARG A 96 -15.38 11.62 41.30
N CYS A 97 -14.66 12.66 41.74
CA CYS A 97 -13.29 12.88 41.29
C CYS A 97 -12.32 11.85 41.94
N PRO A 98 -11.49 11.12 41.18
CA PRO A 98 -10.52 10.18 41.74
C PRO A 98 -9.36 10.87 42.47
N HIS A 99 -9.06 12.13 42.16
CA HIS A 99 -7.93 12.86 42.75
C HIS A 99 -8.27 13.54 44.07
N CYS A 100 -9.43 14.21 44.17
CA CYS A 100 -9.84 14.94 45.37
C CYS A 100 -11.08 14.38 46.05
N THR A 101 -11.67 13.30 45.53
CA THR A 101 -12.83 12.61 46.10
C THR A 101 -14.12 13.43 46.23
N SER A 102 -14.15 14.65 45.67
CA SER A 102 -15.34 15.51 45.64
C SER A 102 -16.44 14.89 44.78
N MET A 103 -17.69 15.08 45.20
CA MET A 103 -18.85 14.78 44.37
C MET A 103 -19.00 15.85 43.29
N LEU A 104 -19.25 15.43 42.07
CA LEU A 104 -19.46 16.29 40.92
C LEU A 104 -20.91 16.13 40.48
N GLU A 105 -21.64 17.23 40.44
CA GLU A 105 -22.98 17.25 39.85
C GLU A 105 -22.83 17.11 38.34
N ILE A 106 -23.55 16.16 37.74
CA ILE A 106 -23.60 16.01 36.29
C ILE A 106 -24.58 17.08 35.80
N GLU A 107 -24.06 18.19 35.28
CA GLU A 107 -24.88 19.10 34.48
C GLU A 107 -25.08 18.42 33.11
N GLU A 108 -26.30 17.97 32.84
CA GLU A 108 -26.76 17.42 31.55
C GLU A 108 -26.69 18.46 30.43
#